data_AF-X1BJU9-F1
#
_entry.id   AF-X1BJU9-F1
#
_cell.length_a   1.000
_cell.length_b   1.000
_cell.length_c   1.000
_cell.angle_alpha   90.00
_cell.angle_beta   90.00
_cell.angle_gamma   90.00
#
_symmetry.space_group_name_H-M   'P 1'
#
loop_
_entity.id
_entity.type
_entity.pdbx_description
1 polymer ?
#
loop_
_entity_poly.entity_id
_entity_poly.type
_entity_poly.pdbx_seq_one_letter_code
_entity_poly.pdbx_strand_id
1 'polypeptide(L)'
;ILQAVHEEGTITKGAQKLGMSYRYAWGVIKKIEKKLGIRIVETFKGGNVGGGGAKVTEYGLQLIKTFSKLNSEFEEVLKTTSGSSL
;
A
#
# COMPACT_ATOMS: atom_id res chain seq x y z
N ILE A 1 -0.14 3.21 0.91
CA ILE A 1 0.25 2.39 2.09
C ILE A 1 0.86 1.04 1.71
N LEU A 2 0.21 0.19 0.91
CA LEU A 2 0.70 -1.17 0.63
C LEU A 2 2.10 -1.18 -0.02
N GLN A 3 2.34 -0.31 -1.01
CA GLN A 3 3.66 -0.07 -1.60
C GLN A 3 4.71 0.32 -0.54
N ALA A 4 4.39 1.27 0.33
CA ALA A 4 5.30 1.70 1.40
C ALA A 4 5.61 0.57 2.40
N VAL A 5 4.64 -0.30 2.70
CA VAL A 5 4.90 -1.50 3.53
C VAL A 5 5.83 -2.49 2.81
N HIS A 6 5.67 -2.66 1.49
CA HIS A 6 6.54 -3.51 0.70
C HIS A 6 8.00 -3.03 0.72
N GLU A 7 8.20 -1.72 0.54
CA GLU A 7 9.53 -1.10 0.52
C GLU A 7 10.20 -1.09 1.89
N GLU A 8 9.45 -0.79 2.95
CA GLU A 8 10.00 -0.58 4.28
C GLU A 8 10.04 -1.84 5.15
N GLY A 9 9.38 -2.93 4.73
CA GLY A 9 9.32 -4.22 5.42
C GLY A 9 8.57 -4.21 6.76
N THR A 10 7.96 -3.09 7.14
CA THR A 10 7.12 -2.96 8.35
C THR A 10 5.98 -1.97 8.11
N ILE A 11 4.86 -2.17 8.82
CA ILE A 11 3.71 -1.25 8.74
C ILE A 11 4.02 0.07 9.43
N THR A 12 4.81 0.06 10.50
CA THR A 12 5.21 1.27 11.22
C THR A 12 6.01 2.22 10.33
N LYS A 13 7.08 1.73 9.68
CA LYS A 13 7.89 2.56 8.78
C LYS A 13 7.09 2.98 7.54
N GLY A 14 6.29 2.07 6.96
CA GLY A 14 5.42 2.41 5.83
C GLY A 14 4.38 3.48 6.16
N ALA A 15 3.84 3.49 7.39
CA ALA A 15 2.94 4.53 7.85
C ALA A 15 3.68 5.86 8.06
N GLN A 16 4.86 5.83 8.71
CA GLN A 16 5.71 7.01 8.92
C GLN A 16 6.12 7.68 7.60
N LYS A 17 6.54 6.89 6.60
CA LYS A 17 6.88 7.37 5.25
C LYS A 17 5.74 8.15 4.58
N LEU A 18 4.50 7.83 4.91
CA LEU A 18 3.30 8.46 4.35
C LEU A 18 2.68 9.51 5.29
N GLY A 19 3.33 9.86 6.40
CA GLY A 19 2.77 10.79 7.40
C GLY A 19 1.50 10.26 8.08
N MET A 20 1.29 8.94 8.10
CA MET A 20 0.12 8.30 8.69
C MET A 20 0.41 7.78 10.09
N SER A 21 -0.58 7.80 10.97
CA SER A 21 -0.50 7.02 12.21
C SER A 21 -0.54 5.52 11.90
N TYR A 22 0.16 4.71 12.71
CA TYR A 22 0.12 3.25 12.58
C TYR A 22 -1.32 2.72 12.62
N ARG A 23 -2.16 3.23 13.53
CA ARG A 23 -3.57 2.82 13.67
C ARG A 23 -4.37 3.06 12.39
N TYR A 24 -4.15 4.21 11.74
CA TYR A 24 -4.81 4.52 10.48
C TYR A 24 -4.35 3.58 9.36
N ALA A 25 -3.03 3.43 9.18
CA ALA A 25 -2.46 2.53 8.17
C ALA A 25 -2.95 1.09 8.33
N TRP A 26 -2.96 0.56 9.56
CA TRP A 26 -3.49 -0.76 9.87
C TRP A 26 -4.99 -0.85 9.53
N GLY A 27 -5.79 0.15 9.90
CA GLY A 27 -7.21 0.21 9.58
C GLY A 27 -7.49 0.17 8.07
N VAL A 28 -6.70 0.89 7.27
CA VAL A 28 -6.80 0.86 5.79
C VAL A 28 -6.52 -0.55 5.27
N ILE A 29 -5.44 -1.19 5.72
CA ILE A 29 -5.09 -2.57 5.30
C ILE A 29 -6.23 -3.53 5.64
N LYS A 30 -6.72 -3.54 6.89
CA LYS A 30 -7.83 -4.42 7.30
C LYS A 30 -9.12 -4.16 6.53
N LYS A 31 -9.40 -2.90 6.17
CA LYS A 31 -10.58 -2.55 5.35
C LYS A 31 -10.48 -3.14 3.94
N ILE A 32 -9.30 -3.11 3.32
CA ILE A 32 -9.08 -3.71 2.00
C ILE A 32 -9.20 -5.23 2.09
N GLU A 33 -8.54 -5.88 3.05
CA GLU A 33 -8.64 -7.33 3.26
C GLU A 33 -10.09 -7.78 3.49
N LYS A 34 -10.85 -7.04 4.31
CA LYS A 34 -12.27 -7.33 4.56
C LYS A 34 -13.10 -7.27 3.27
N LYS A 35 -12.83 -6.29 2.39
CA LYS A 35 -13.55 -6.15 1.12
C LYS A 35 -13.20 -7.25 0.12
N LEU A 36 -11.94 -7.67 0.10
CA LEU A 36 -11.46 -8.67 -0.86
C LEU A 36 -11.63 -10.10 -0.37
N GLY A 37 -11.83 -10.32 0.93
CA GLY A 37 -11.88 -11.66 1.52
C GLY A 37 -10.54 -12.39 1.54
N ILE A 38 -9.43 -11.69 1.25
CA ILE A 38 -8.08 -12.24 1.18
C ILE A 38 -7.12 -11.40 2.02
N ARG A 39 -6.07 -12.04 2.55
CA ARG A 39 -4.97 -11.30 3.18
C ARG A 39 -4.08 -10.70 2.11
N ILE A 40 -3.69 -9.44 2.32
CA ILE A 40 -2.77 -8.73 1.42
C ILE A 40 -1.44 -8.41 2.10
N VAL A 41 -1.39 -8.45 3.44
CA VAL A 41 -0.17 -8.30 4.26
C VAL A 41 -0.09 -9.43 5.29
N GLU A 42 1.09 -10.04 5.39
CA GLU A 42 1.46 -10.92 6.49
C GLU A 42 2.29 -10.15 7.52
N THR A 43 2.05 -10.40 8.81
CA THR A 43 2.80 -9.77 9.90
C THR A 43 3.48 -10.81 10.76
N PHE A 44 4.72 -10.53 11.14
CA PHE A 44 5.55 -11.39 12.00
C PHE A 44 5.73 -10.69 13.34
N LYS A 45 5.59 -11.42 14.44
CA LYS A 45 5.93 -10.87 15.76
C LYS A 45 7.46 -10.76 15.88
N GLY A 46 7.94 -9.62 16.36
CA GLY A 46 9.31 -9.48 16.83
C GLY A 46 9.45 -10.08 18.23
N GLY A 47 10.64 -10.55 18.60
CA GLY A 47 10.94 -11.04 19.94
C GLY A 47 11.00 -9.94 21.01
N ASN A 48 11.68 -10.19 22.13
CA ASN A 48 11.70 -9.36 23.34
C ASN A 48 12.12 -7.88 23.15
N VAL A 49 12.76 -7.53 22.04
CA VAL A 49 13.22 -6.16 21.73
C VAL A 49 12.15 -5.34 20.96
N GLY A 50 11.02 -5.96 20.60
CA GLY A 50 9.98 -5.34 19.77
C GLY A 50 10.38 -5.20 18.30
N GLY A 51 9.44 -4.74 17.46
CA GLY A 51 9.65 -4.59 16.01
C GLY A 51 9.25 -5.85 15.24
N GLY A 52 7.94 -6.04 15.05
CA GLY A 52 7.43 -7.04 14.11
C GLY A 52 7.69 -6.66 12.66
N GLY A 53 7.85 -7.66 11.80
CA GLY A 53 7.97 -7.49 10.35
C GLY A 53 6.60 -7.47 9.65
N ALA A 54 6.57 -6.96 8.43
CA ALA A 54 5.43 -7.11 7.54
C ALA A 54 5.90 -7.43 6.12
N LYS A 55 5.23 -8.39 5.47
CA LYS A 55 5.47 -8.76 4.09
C LYS A 55 4.19 -8.61 3.30
N VAL A 56 4.26 -7.90 2.18
CA VAL A 56 3.14 -7.86 1.22
C VAL A 56 3.06 -9.22 0.54
N THR A 57 1.87 -9.82 0.58
CA THR A 57 1.60 -11.11 -0.07
C THR A 57 1.60 -10.97 -1.60
N GLU A 58 1.58 -12.09 -2.31
CA GLU A 58 1.45 -12.08 -3.77
C GLU A 58 0.19 -11.34 -4.24
N TYR A 59 -0.95 -11.56 -3.58
CA TYR A 59 -2.18 -10.82 -3.87
C TYR A 59 -2.04 -9.32 -3.63
N GLY A 60 -1.29 -8.94 -2.59
CA GLY A 60 -0.99 -7.54 -2.31
C GLY A 60 -0.08 -6.90 -3.37
N LEU A 61 0.89 -7.65 -3.89
CA LEU A 61 1.76 -7.20 -4.99
C LEU A 61 0.98 -7.04 -6.29
N GLN A 62 0.06 -7.96 -6.59
CA GLN A 62 -0.85 -7.82 -7.73
C GLN A 62 -1.73 -6.58 -7.59
N LEU A 63 -2.25 -6.30 -6.39
CA LEU A 63 -3.04 -5.10 -6.13
C LEU A 63 -2.24 -3.82 -6.38
N ILE A 64 -1.00 -3.76 -5.88
CA ILE A 64 -0.06 -2.66 -6.17
C ILE A 64 0.09 -2.49 -7.68
N LYS A 65 0.45 -3.57 -8.40
CA LYS A 65 0.72 -3.52 -9.84
C LYS A 65 -0.49 -3.01 -10.64
N THR A 66 -1.69 -3.51 -10.33
CA THR A 66 -2.92 -3.09 -11.01
C THR A 66 -3.21 -1.61 -10.78
N PHE A 67 -3.11 -1.13 -9.53
CA PHE A 67 -3.34 0.29 -9.23
C PHE A 67 -2.28 1.20 -9.85
N SER A 68 -1.01 0.79 -9.86
CA SER A 68 0.07 1.54 -10.52
C SER A 68 -0.18 1.68 -12.02
N LYS A 69 -0.63 0.61 -12.69
CA LYS A 69 -0.98 0.65 -14.11
C LYS A 69 -2.16 1.61 -14.38
N LEU A 70 -3.24 1.48 -13.61
CA LEU A 70 -4.41 2.36 -13.75
C LEU A 70 -4.05 3.83 -13.53
N ASN A 71 -3.23 4.13 -12.52
CA ASN A 71 -2.76 5.50 -12.29
C ASN A 71 -1.92 6.00 -13.46
N SER A 72 -1.01 5.19 -14.00
CA SER A 72 -0.20 5.62 -15.16
C SER A 72 -1.06 5.92 -16.39
N GLU A 73 -2.08 5.08 -16.67
CA GLU A 73 -3.01 5.31 -17.77
C GLU A 73 -3.84 6.59 -17.54
N PHE A 74 -4.28 6.83 -16.31
CA PHE A 74 -5.02 8.03 -15.95
C PHE A 74 -4.18 9.31 -16.11
N GLU A 75 -2.93 9.29 -15.68
CA GLU A 75 -1.99 10.41 -15.85
C GLU A 75 -1.75 10.74 -17.32
N GLU A 76 -1.63 9.74 -18.20
CA GLU A 76 -1.49 9.96 -19.64
C GLU A 76 -2.73 10.63 -20.26
N VAL A 77 -3.93 10.22 -19.83
CA VAL A 77 -5.19 10.86 -20.26
C VAL A 77 -5.26 12.32 -19.79
N LEU A 78 -4.87 12.59 -18.54
CA LEU A 78 -4.87 13.95 -18.00
C LEU A 78 -3.91 14.86 -18.76
N LYS A 79 -2.68 14.41 -19.06
CA LYS A 79 -1.71 15.18 -19.86
C LYS A 79 -2.26 15.53 -21.24
N THR A 80 -2.92 14.58 -21.90
CA THR A 80 -3.51 14.80 -23.23
C THR A 80 -4.63 15.84 -23.20
N THR A 81 -5.41 15.86 -22.13
CA THR A 81 -6.53 16.80 -21.95
C THR A 81 -6.05 18.20 -21.56
N SER A 82 -5.04 18.32 -20.68
CA SER A 82 -4.46 19.62 -20.30
C SER A 82 -3.62 20.27 -21.41
N GLY A 83 -3.16 19.50 -22.40
CA GLY A 83 -2.55 20.02 -23.63
C GLY A 83 -3.55 20.47 -24.70
N SER A 84 -4.86 20.35 -24.45
CA SER A 84 -5.93 20.66 -25.40
C SER A 84 -6.83 21.83 -24.96
N SER A 85 -6.33 22.71 -24.09
CA SER A 85 -6.94 24.03 -23.88
C SER A 85 -6.27 25.04 -24.81
N LEU A 86 -7.05 25.46 -25.81
CA LEU A 86 -6.85 26.63 -26.68
C LEU A 86 -6.57 27.91 -25.89
#